data_AF-A0A7S1EZ89-F1
#
_entry.id   AF-A0A7S1EZ89-F1
#
_cell.length_a   1.000
_cell.length_b   1.000
_cell.length_c   1.000
_cell.angle_alpha   90.00
_cell.angle_beta   90.00
_cell.angle_gamma   90.00
#
_symmetry.space_group_name_H-M   'P 1'
#
loop_
_entity.id
_entity.type
_entity.pdbx_description
1 polymer ?
#
loop_
_entity_poly.entity_id
_entity_poly.type
_entity_poly.pdbx_seq_one_letter_code
_entity_poly.pdbx_strand_id
1 'polypeptide(L)'
;MEQVLAELALSWNGVQEPLHRTVSDVQAVDVKMQSLMEKLQIASNEINDKKHQLEQEREALQDMARETERLRAELDEEKTKMLKVGVGNNDLIGLNFGGERTVTVKRSLLLQFEGSTLATMFSGRYDHQLDHDKEGNVFLDYSPSVMVPLIDFLRLYRDAPKDVQLPSPPDVEAWVAMLDFFGLKDIFEPTTTFSGIRTNVPISSLHGWTQFFCKPYSHPTTLADFVPPVQGNALLMGARKAGSDVLAVAAMGHSDVITSSRQYASTREHNGAYWYCFDSKSVGFAPNTTIIFSPADAHDRSCGLRLSWHLNGNGGYRVGNAFPVSSTEWEKVIFVASVSLGD
;
A
#
# COMPACT_ATOMS: atom_id res chain seq x y z
N MET A 1 61.31 -50.81 48.64
CA MET A 1 61.46 -49.36 48.46
C MET A 1 61.50 -49.01 46.96
N GLU A 2 62.29 -49.71 46.14
CA GLU A 2 62.31 -49.52 44.68
C GLU A 2 60.95 -49.72 43.98
N GLN A 3 60.16 -50.72 44.40
CA GLN A 3 58.87 -51.03 43.77
C GLN A 3 57.81 -49.92 43.95
N VAL A 4 57.78 -49.29 45.13
CA VAL A 4 56.88 -48.17 45.45
C VAL A 4 57.30 -46.90 44.69
N LEU A 5 58.61 -46.69 44.53
CA LEU A 5 59.14 -45.57 43.74
C LEU A 5 58.84 -45.74 42.24
N ALA A 6 58.86 -46.97 41.72
CA ALA A 6 58.49 -47.27 40.35
C ALA A 6 56.99 -47.05 40.09
N GLU A 7 56.11 -47.46 41.02
CA GLU A 7 54.66 -47.22 40.92
C GLU A 7 54.30 -45.73 40.99
N LEU A 8 54.97 -44.97 41.87
CA LEU A 8 54.78 -43.51 41.96
C LEU A 8 55.28 -42.79 40.69
N ALA A 9 56.39 -43.22 40.10
CA ALA A 9 56.88 -42.67 38.85
C ALA A 9 55.94 -42.97 37.67
N LEU A 10 55.37 -44.18 37.60
CA LEU A 10 54.34 -44.55 36.62
C LEU A 10 53.05 -43.73 36.80
N SER A 11 52.60 -43.54 38.03
CA SER A 11 51.43 -42.71 38.35
C SER A 11 51.66 -41.24 38.00
N TRP A 12 52.83 -40.70 38.30
CA TRP A 12 53.20 -39.33 37.95
C TRP A 12 53.27 -39.12 36.44
N ASN A 13 53.89 -40.03 35.71
CA ASN A 13 53.95 -39.99 34.24
C ASN A 13 52.55 -40.08 33.61
N GLY A 14 51.65 -40.87 34.20
CA GLY A 14 50.25 -40.98 33.76
C GLY A 14 49.42 -39.70 33.96
N VAL A 15 49.83 -38.80 34.86
CA VAL A 15 49.18 -37.50 35.12
C VAL A 15 49.84 -36.35 34.36
N GLN A 16 51.15 -36.46 34.07
CA GLN A 16 51.92 -35.42 33.43
C GLN A 16 51.48 -35.16 31.97
N GLU A 17 51.17 -36.20 31.20
CA GLU A 17 50.69 -36.05 29.82
C GLU A 17 49.31 -35.38 29.70
N PRO A 18 48.27 -35.81 30.45
CA PRO A 18 46.99 -35.09 30.49
C PRO A 18 47.13 -33.64 30.90
N LEU A 19 47.95 -33.34 31.91
CA LEU A 19 48.16 -31.97 32.39
C LEU A 19 48.82 -31.10 31.31
N HIS A 20 49.85 -31.59 30.62
CA HIS A 20 50.46 -30.86 29.52
C HIS A 20 49.49 -30.61 28.36
N ARG A 21 48.62 -31.59 28.04
CA ARG A 21 47.55 -31.39 27.04
C ARG A 21 46.58 -30.30 27.46
N THR A 22 46.08 -30.35 28.70
CA THR A 22 45.15 -29.33 29.21
C THR A 22 45.77 -27.94 29.21
N VAL A 23 47.04 -27.81 29.60
CA VAL A 23 47.77 -26.53 29.53
C VAL A 23 47.89 -26.04 28.08
N SER A 24 48.22 -26.92 27.13
CA SER A 24 48.30 -26.58 25.71
C SER A 24 46.94 -26.15 25.14
N ASP A 25 45.85 -26.81 25.53
CA ASP A 25 44.50 -26.48 25.09
C ASP A 25 44.06 -25.11 25.63
N VAL A 26 44.36 -24.82 26.90
CA VAL A 26 44.09 -23.51 27.52
C VAL A 26 44.88 -22.40 26.82
N GLN A 27 46.15 -22.63 26.49
CA GLN A 27 46.95 -21.68 25.72
C GLN A 27 46.37 -21.44 24.31
N ALA A 28 45.89 -22.49 23.64
CA ALA A 28 45.26 -22.36 22.32
C ALA A 28 43.94 -21.57 22.39
N VAL A 29 43.18 -21.70 23.48
CA VAL A 29 41.97 -20.89 23.72
C VAL A 29 42.32 -19.44 23.98
N ASP A 30 43.37 -19.15 24.76
CA ASP A 30 43.80 -17.79 25.06
C ASP A 30 44.24 -17.03 23.80
N VAL A 31 45.01 -17.68 22.92
CA VAL A 31 45.41 -17.10 21.62
C VAL A 31 44.20 -16.82 20.73
N LYS A 32 43.21 -17.73 20.69
CA LYS A 32 41.96 -17.49 19.95
C LYS A 32 41.15 -16.33 20.53
N MET A 33 41.12 -16.20 21.85
CA MET A 33 40.43 -15.12 22.55
C MET A 33 41.08 -13.75 22.26
N GLN A 34 42.41 -13.67 22.26
CA GLN A 34 43.14 -12.46 21.87
C GLN A 34 42.85 -12.06 20.42
N SER A 35 42.88 -13.01 19.49
CA SER A 35 42.53 -12.76 18.08
C SER A 35 41.08 -12.28 17.90
N LEU A 36 40.15 -12.81 18.70
CA LEU A 36 38.75 -12.39 18.67
C LEU A 36 38.57 -10.97 19.21
N MET A 37 39.26 -10.61 20.30
CA MET A 37 39.22 -9.26 20.86
C MET A 37 39.75 -8.22 19.88
N GLU A 38 40.84 -8.53 19.16
CA GLU A 38 41.39 -7.65 18.13
C GLU A 38 40.39 -7.41 16.99
N LYS A 39 39.75 -8.48 16.49
CA LYS A 39 38.70 -8.37 15.47
C LYS A 39 37.50 -7.53 15.96
N LEU A 40 37.11 -7.70 17.23
CA LEU A 40 36.01 -6.95 17.82
C LEU A 40 36.35 -5.45 17.93
N GLN A 41 37.60 -5.13 18.26
CA GLN A 41 38.08 -3.75 18.34
C GLN A 41 38.06 -3.07 16.96
N ILE A 42 38.53 -3.77 15.93
CA ILE A 42 38.52 -3.26 14.54
C ILE A 42 37.07 -3.01 14.09
N ALA A 43 36.18 -4.00 14.28
CA ALA A 43 34.78 -3.86 13.92
C ALA A 43 34.09 -2.71 14.68
N SER A 44 34.42 -2.53 15.96
CA SER A 44 33.89 -1.43 16.76
C SER A 44 34.33 -0.06 16.24
N ASN A 45 35.58 0.07 15.78
CA ASN A 45 36.08 1.31 15.20
C ASN A 45 35.38 1.60 13.87
N GLU A 46 35.25 0.61 12.98
CA GLU A 46 34.53 0.78 11.71
C GLU A 46 33.07 1.20 11.88
N ILE A 47 32.39 0.66 12.90
CA ILE A 47 31.00 1.04 13.21
C ILE A 47 30.95 2.51 13.67
N ASN A 48 31.89 2.94 14.51
CA ASN A 48 31.94 4.33 14.99
C ASN A 48 32.21 5.31 13.84
N ASP A 49 33.12 4.97 12.93
CA ASP A 49 33.42 5.80 11.76
C ASP A 49 32.20 5.92 10.84
N LYS A 50 31.53 4.79 10.53
CA LYS A 50 30.29 4.79 9.73
C LYS A 50 29.17 5.58 10.41
N LYS A 51 29.04 5.46 11.72
CA LYS A 51 28.04 6.22 12.49
C LYS A 51 28.30 7.72 12.40
N HIS A 52 29.57 8.15 12.46
CA HIS A 52 29.92 9.55 12.31
C HIS A 52 29.60 10.07 10.90
N GLN A 53 29.91 9.28 9.87
CA GLN A 53 29.60 9.63 8.48
C GLN A 53 28.09 9.75 8.24
N LEU A 54 27.29 8.81 8.75
CA LEU A 54 25.83 8.87 8.64
C LEU A 54 25.23 10.08 9.34
N GLU A 55 25.79 10.49 10.47
CA GLU A 55 25.33 11.67 11.20
C GLU A 55 25.58 12.95 10.37
N GLN A 56 26.76 13.06 9.75
CA GLN A 56 27.10 14.18 8.86
C GLN A 56 26.18 14.23 7.63
N GLU A 57 25.91 13.09 6.99
CA GLU A 57 24.99 13.02 5.85
C GLU A 57 23.55 13.40 6.26
N ARG A 58 23.10 12.96 7.44
CA ARG A 58 21.77 13.32 7.96
C ARG A 58 21.64 14.82 8.21
N GLU A 59 22.65 15.46 8.76
CA GLU A 59 22.67 16.91 8.96
C GLU A 59 22.62 17.66 7.62
N ALA A 60 23.44 17.26 6.64
CA ALA A 60 23.42 17.87 5.31
C ALA A 60 22.05 17.72 4.61
N LEU A 61 21.41 16.56 4.74
CA LEU A 61 20.05 16.33 4.22
C LEU A 61 19.00 17.20 4.92
N GLN A 62 19.10 17.37 6.24
CA GLN A 62 18.19 18.22 7.00
C GLN A 62 18.32 19.69 6.58
N ASP A 63 19.54 20.17 6.35
CA ASP A 63 19.77 21.54 5.90
C ASP A 63 19.26 21.77 4.47
N MET A 64 19.48 20.82 3.54
CA MET A 64 18.88 20.89 2.20
C MET A 64 17.35 20.87 2.24
N ALA A 65 16.75 20.06 3.12
CA ALA A 65 15.30 20.00 3.27
C ALA A 65 14.72 21.33 3.76
N ARG A 66 15.35 21.96 4.76
CA ARG A 66 14.96 23.29 5.26
C ARG A 66 15.06 24.36 4.17
N GLU A 67 16.14 24.35 3.39
CA GLU A 67 16.30 25.31 2.30
C GLU A 67 15.25 25.11 1.20
N THR A 68 14.95 23.86 0.87
CA THR A 68 13.90 23.53 -0.11
C THR A 68 12.52 23.99 0.37
N GLU A 69 12.22 23.81 1.65
CA GLU A 69 10.95 24.26 2.25
C GLU A 69 10.85 25.79 2.26
N ARG A 70 11.95 26.48 2.55
CA ARG A 70 12.04 27.95 2.47
C ARG A 70 11.75 28.46 1.05
N LEU A 71 12.41 27.89 0.05
CA LEU A 71 12.22 28.25 -1.36
C LEU A 71 10.78 27.98 -1.84
N ARG A 72 10.15 26.89 -1.37
CA ARG A 72 8.75 26.60 -1.68
C ARG A 72 7.80 27.63 -1.07
N ALA A 73 8.02 28.00 0.19
CA ALA A 73 7.21 29.02 0.86
C ALA A 73 7.33 30.39 0.17
N GLU A 74 8.55 30.78 -0.22
CA GLU A 74 8.78 32.02 -0.99
C GLU A 74 8.05 31.99 -2.34
N LEU A 75 8.12 30.87 -3.06
CA LEU A 75 7.43 30.70 -4.34
C LEU A 75 5.90 30.74 -4.19
N ASP A 76 5.35 30.13 -3.15
CA ASP A 76 3.90 30.15 -2.92
C ASP A 76 3.41 31.54 -2.49
N GLU A 77 4.22 32.30 -1.76
CA GLU A 77 3.94 33.70 -1.48
C GLU A 77 3.99 34.57 -2.76
N GLU A 78 4.97 34.33 -3.63
CA GLU A 78 5.07 34.99 -4.93
C GLU A 78 3.89 34.65 -5.84
N LYS A 79 3.49 33.37 -5.94
CA LYS A 79 2.27 32.93 -6.65
C LYS A 79 1.02 33.61 -6.10
N THR A 80 0.90 33.72 -4.78
CA THR A 80 -0.23 34.39 -4.12
C THR A 80 -0.27 35.88 -4.44
N LYS A 81 0.90 36.53 -4.54
CA LYS A 81 1.02 37.93 -4.98
C LYS A 81 0.67 38.08 -6.47
N MET A 82 1.14 37.19 -7.34
CA MET A 82 0.79 37.18 -8.76
C MET A 82 -0.71 36.97 -8.99
N LEU A 83 -1.36 36.10 -8.21
CA LEU A 83 -2.81 35.89 -8.24
C LEU A 83 -3.61 37.17 -7.89
N LYS A 84 -3.08 38.04 -7.02
CA LYS A 84 -3.72 39.30 -6.62
C LYS A 84 -3.54 40.46 -7.62
N VAL A 85 -2.58 40.36 -8.54
CA VAL A 85 -2.31 41.40 -9.55
C VAL A 85 -3.29 41.36 -10.74
N GLY A 86 -4.26 40.43 -10.74
CA GLY A 86 -5.45 40.57 -11.58
C GLY A 86 -5.24 40.22 -13.05
N VAL A 87 -4.77 39.00 -13.32
CA VAL A 87 -4.85 38.41 -14.66
C VAL A 87 -6.13 37.56 -14.76
N GLY A 88 -7.29 38.21 -14.60
CA GLY A 88 -8.61 37.55 -14.65
C GLY A 88 -9.08 37.14 -16.05
N ASN A 89 -8.34 37.49 -17.11
CA ASN A 89 -8.69 37.19 -18.50
C ASN A 89 -7.83 36.07 -19.15
N ASN A 90 -6.74 35.62 -18.53
CA ASN A 90 -5.78 34.67 -19.13
C ASN A 90 -5.88 33.24 -18.54
N ASP A 91 -6.94 32.99 -17.77
CA ASP A 91 -7.17 31.71 -17.07
C ASP A 91 -8.09 30.77 -17.85
N LEU A 92 -8.75 31.25 -18.92
CA LEU A 92 -9.54 30.41 -19.81
C LEU A 92 -8.68 29.90 -20.95
N ILE A 93 -8.69 28.58 -21.14
CA ILE A 93 -7.98 27.88 -22.21
C ILE A 93 -9.03 27.23 -23.10
N GLY A 94 -8.99 27.53 -24.39
CA GLY A 94 -9.70 26.77 -25.40
C GLY A 94 -8.91 25.51 -25.78
N LEU A 95 -9.57 24.36 -25.77
CA LEU A 95 -9.01 23.07 -26.16
C LEU A 95 -9.75 22.56 -27.39
N ASN A 96 -9.04 22.28 -28.48
CA ASN A 96 -9.58 21.69 -29.69
C ASN A 96 -9.17 20.21 -29.76
N PHE A 97 -10.17 19.32 -29.79
CA PHE A 97 -9.99 17.87 -29.82
C PHE A 97 -10.16 17.35 -31.25
N GLY A 98 -9.04 16.97 -31.88
CA GLY A 98 -9.00 16.34 -33.21
C GLY A 98 -9.55 17.21 -34.35
N GLY A 99 -9.75 18.51 -34.12
CA GLY A 99 -10.40 19.42 -35.07
C GLY A 99 -11.93 19.30 -35.09
N GLU A 100 -12.51 18.41 -34.27
CA GLU A 100 -13.93 18.07 -34.28
C GLU A 100 -14.73 18.83 -33.22
N ARG A 101 -14.13 19.10 -32.05
CA ARG A 101 -14.81 19.78 -30.94
C ARG A 101 -13.88 20.68 -30.15
N THR A 102 -14.35 21.89 -29.88
CA THR A 102 -13.66 22.83 -28.99
C THR A 102 -14.38 22.92 -27.65
N VAL A 103 -13.61 22.90 -26.54
CA VAL A 103 -14.10 23.07 -25.18
C VAL A 103 -13.25 24.12 -24.46
N THR A 104 -13.89 25.10 -23.84
CA THR A 104 -13.22 26.08 -22.98
C THR A 104 -13.21 25.62 -21.53
N VAL A 105 -12.06 25.67 -20.87
CA VAL A 105 -11.87 25.32 -19.46
C VAL A 105 -11.05 26.37 -18.73
N LYS A 106 -11.07 26.34 -17.39
CA LYS A 106 -10.08 27.09 -16.60
C LYS A 106 -8.74 26.34 -16.60
N ARG A 107 -7.62 27.04 -16.68
CA ARG A 107 -6.27 26.45 -16.57
C ARG A 107 -6.13 25.68 -15.27
N SER A 108 -6.68 26.20 -14.17
CA SER A 108 -6.70 25.52 -12.87
C SER A 108 -7.31 24.12 -12.90
N LEU A 109 -8.20 23.82 -13.85
CA LEU A 109 -8.79 22.48 -14.03
C LEU A 109 -7.75 21.47 -14.53
N LEU A 110 -6.88 21.90 -15.46
CA LEU A 110 -5.84 21.06 -16.07
C LEU A 110 -4.62 20.89 -15.15
N LEU A 111 -4.49 21.78 -14.15
CA LEU A 111 -3.43 21.75 -13.14
C LEU A 111 -3.82 20.94 -11.88
N GLN A 112 -5.02 20.37 -11.83
CA GLN A 112 -5.58 19.75 -10.63
C GLN A 112 -4.73 18.61 -10.05
N PHE A 113 -4.08 17.83 -10.92
CA PHE A 113 -3.22 16.72 -10.51
C PHE A 113 -1.76 17.11 -10.72
N GLU A 114 -1.18 17.74 -9.69
CA GLU A 114 0.22 18.14 -9.70
C GLU A 114 1.15 16.94 -9.93
N GLY A 115 2.19 17.14 -10.74
CA GLY A 115 3.12 16.07 -11.15
C GLY A 115 2.69 15.29 -12.40
N SER A 116 1.44 15.43 -12.87
CA SER A 116 1.01 14.84 -14.14
C SER A 116 1.62 15.56 -15.35
N THR A 117 1.69 14.87 -16.49
CA THR A 117 2.07 15.48 -17.77
C THR A 117 1.06 16.55 -18.17
N LEU A 118 -0.25 16.32 -17.93
CA LEU A 118 -1.29 17.32 -18.20
C LEU A 118 -1.02 18.63 -17.44
N ALA A 119 -0.77 18.55 -16.13
CA ALA A 119 -0.45 19.73 -15.34
C ALA A 119 0.84 20.40 -15.81
N THR A 120 1.82 19.61 -16.25
CA THR A 120 3.08 20.13 -16.79
C THR A 120 2.87 20.90 -18.10
N MET A 121 2.13 20.33 -19.06
CA MET A 121 1.82 20.96 -20.34
C MET A 121 1.13 22.31 -20.15
N PHE A 122 0.17 22.40 -19.23
CA PHE A 122 -0.62 23.60 -19.00
C PHE A 122 -0.09 24.49 -17.86
N SER A 123 1.13 24.25 -17.37
CA SER A 123 1.78 25.04 -16.31
C SER A 123 2.16 26.46 -16.73
N GLY A 124 1.99 26.83 -18.00
CA GLY A 124 2.43 28.09 -18.58
C GLY A 124 3.84 28.02 -19.18
N ARG A 125 4.68 27.08 -18.72
CA ARG A 125 6.07 26.92 -19.20
C ARG A 125 6.17 26.48 -20.65
N TYR A 126 5.17 25.75 -21.13
CA TYR A 126 5.17 25.14 -22.46
C TYR A 126 4.14 25.78 -23.40
N ASP A 127 3.46 26.87 -23.01
CA ASP A 127 2.38 27.47 -23.79
C ASP A 127 2.81 27.80 -25.24
N HIS A 128 4.07 28.24 -25.45
CA HIS A 128 4.60 28.54 -26.79
C HIS A 128 4.95 27.30 -27.63
N GLN A 129 5.04 26.13 -27.01
CA GLN A 129 5.39 24.86 -27.68
C GLN A 129 4.16 24.01 -27.99
N LEU A 130 2.98 24.39 -27.48
CA LEU A 130 1.73 23.70 -27.77
C LEU A 130 1.24 24.08 -29.17
N ASP A 131 0.69 23.09 -29.88
CA ASP A 131 0.03 23.33 -31.15
C ASP A 131 -1.27 24.10 -30.91
N HIS A 132 -1.57 25.06 -31.79
CA HIS A 132 -2.79 25.86 -31.73
C HIS A 132 -3.52 25.80 -33.07
N ASP A 133 -4.85 25.81 -33.01
CA ASP A 133 -5.68 26.01 -34.19
C ASP A 133 -5.70 27.48 -34.65
N LYS A 134 -6.44 27.76 -35.73
CA LYS A 134 -6.55 29.11 -36.30
C LYS A 134 -7.24 30.12 -35.38
N GLU A 135 -7.95 29.65 -34.37
CA GLU A 135 -8.70 30.46 -33.40
C GLU A 135 -7.90 30.67 -32.10
N GLY A 136 -6.71 30.07 -32.01
CA GLY A 136 -5.84 30.15 -30.83
C GLY A 136 -6.20 29.17 -29.71
N ASN A 137 -6.99 28.13 -30.01
CA ASN A 137 -7.23 27.04 -29.06
C ASN A 137 -6.08 26.04 -29.13
N VAL A 138 -5.69 25.46 -27.99
CA VAL A 138 -4.69 24.39 -27.93
C VAL A 138 -5.23 23.15 -28.61
N PHE A 139 -4.53 22.67 -29.64
CA PHE A 139 -4.89 21.48 -30.38
C PHE A 139 -4.37 20.21 -29.68
N LEU A 140 -5.26 19.24 -29.50
CA LEU A 140 -4.94 17.92 -28.97
C LEU A 140 -5.45 16.88 -29.97
N ASP A 141 -4.54 16.02 -30.42
CA ASP A 141 -4.81 14.97 -31.42
C ASP A 141 -5.52 13.76 -30.80
N TYR A 142 -6.67 14.02 -30.19
CA TYR A 142 -7.55 13.02 -29.61
C TYR A 142 -8.98 13.32 -30.01
N SER A 143 -9.78 12.27 -30.23
CA SER A 143 -11.19 12.43 -30.53
C SER A 143 -11.96 13.03 -29.34
N PRO A 144 -13.04 13.78 -29.60
CA PRO A 144 -13.89 14.32 -28.54
C PRO A 144 -14.51 13.23 -27.65
N SER A 145 -14.75 12.04 -28.20
CA SER A 145 -15.32 10.91 -27.45
C SER A 145 -14.37 10.37 -26.37
N VAL A 146 -13.07 10.63 -26.49
CA VAL A 146 -12.03 10.24 -25.52
C VAL A 146 -11.69 11.40 -24.59
N MET A 147 -11.51 12.63 -25.10
CA MET A 147 -11.10 13.77 -24.27
C MET A 147 -12.21 14.37 -23.41
N VAL A 148 -13.45 14.43 -23.91
CA VAL A 148 -14.55 15.07 -23.16
C VAL A 148 -14.85 14.35 -21.84
N PRO A 149 -14.90 13.00 -21.78
CA PRO A 149 -15.06 12.29 -20.51
C PRO A 149 -13.98 12.64 -19.47
N LEU A 150 -12.75 12.92 -19.89
CA LEU A 150 -11.68 13.38 -18.98
C LEU A 150 -11.98 14.77 -18.44
N ILE A 151 -12.35 15.72 -19.32
CA ILE A 151 -12.68 17.09 -18.88
C ILE A 151 -13.86 17.08 -17.90
N ASP A 152 -14.88 16.28 -18.16
CA ASP A 152 -16.03 16.17 -17.27
C ASP A 152 -15.68 15.49 -15.94
N PHE A 153 -14.79 14.49 -15.96
CA PHE A 153 -14.21 13.93 -14.74
C PHE A 153 -13.47 14.97 -13.90
N LEU A 154 -12.58 15.76 -14.51
CA LEU A 154 -11.84 16.81 -13.79
C LEU A 154 -12.81 17.82 -13.13
N ARG A 155 -13.90 18.17 -13.82
CA ARG A 155 -14.94 19.05 -13.28
C ARG A 155 -15.63 18.42 -12.08
N LEU A 156 -16.07 17.16 -12.21
CA LEU A 156 -16.71 16.43 -11.13
C LEU A 156 -15.78 16.22 -9.94
N TYR A 157 -14.51 15.91 -10.17
CA TYR A 157 -13.50 15.72 -9.13
C TYR A 157 -13.17 17.01 -8.39
N ARG A 158 -13.16 18.15 -9.08
CA ARG A 158 -13.06 19.47 -8.44
C ARG A 158 -14.25 19.76 -7.54
N ASP A 159 -15.47 19.44 -7.99
CA ASP A 159 -16.69 19.85 -7.31
C ASP A 159 -17.12 18.87 -6.19
N ALA A 160 -16.83 17.57 -6.33
CA ALA A 160 -17.26 16.50 -5.42
C ALA A 160 -16.28 15.31 -5.36
N PRO A 161 -15.05 15.48 -4.85
CA PRO A 161 -13.96 14.49 -4.95
C PRO A 161 -14.23 13.13 -4.27
N LYS A 162 -15.22 13.04 -3.38
CA LYS A 162 -15.51 11.80 -2.60
C LYS A 162 -16.44 10.82 -3.31
N ASP A 163 -17.18 11.26 -4.33
CA ASP A 163 -18.26 10.49 -4.97
C ASP A 163 -18.09 10.39 -6.50
N VAL A 164 -16.89 10.65 -7.02
CA VAL A 164 -16.66 10.66 -8.47
C VAL A 164 -16.58 9.23 -9.00
N GLN A 165 -17.52 8.90 -9.88
CA GLN A 165 -17.44 7.70 -10.69
C GLN A 165 -16.42 7.91 -11.83
N LEU A 166 -15.61 6.87 -12.09
CA LEU A 166 -14.71 6.89 -13.23
C LEU A 166 -15.52 7.01 -14.54
N PRO A 167 -15.04 7.75 -15.53
CA PRO A 167 -15.71 7.84 -16.82
C PRO A 167 -15.78 6.48 -17.50
N SER A 168 -16.88 6.23 -18.21
CA SER A 168 -17.02 5.09 -19.12
C SER A 168 -16.86 5.59 -20.56
N PRO A 169 -15.64 5.74 -21.08
CA PRO A 169 -15.41 6.16 -22.45
C PRO A 169 -15.89 5.09 -23.44
N PRO A 170 -16.34 5.47 -24.65
CA PRO A 170 -16.75 4.51 -25.67
C PRO A 170 -15.56 3.73 -26.26
N ASP A 171 -14.37 4.32 -26.28
CA ASP A 171 -13.12 3.66 -26.72
C ASP A 171 -12.16 3.55 -25.52
N VAL A 172 -12.08 2.35 -24.97
CA VAL A 172 -11.30 2.07 -23.75
C VAL A 172 -9.80 2.04 -24.04
N GLU A 173 -9.37 1.52 -25.20
CA GLU A 173 -7.94 1.45 -25.54
C GLU A 173 -7.36 2.85 -25.77
N ALA A 174 -8.07 3.68 -26.54
CA ALA A 174 -7.68 5.07 -26.76
C ALA A 174 -7.69 5.89 -25.45
N TRP A 175 -8.65 5.61 -24.56
CA TRP A 175 -8.72 6.24 -23.25
C TRP A 175 -7.53 5.90 -22.35
N VAL A 176 -7.16 4.61 -22.25
CA VAL A 176 -6.01 4.19 -21.43
C VAL A 176 -4.72 4.81 -21.98
N ALA A 177 -4.52 4.79 -23.30
CA ALA A 177 -3.37 5.44 -23.92
C ALA A 177 -3.33 6.95 -23.68
N MET A 178 -4.48 7.62 -23.73
CA MET A 178 -4.62 9.04 -23.42
C MET A 178 -4.27 9.34 -21.96
N LEU A 179 -4.76 8.54 -21.01
CA LEU A 179 -4.44 8.71 -19.59
C LEU A 179 -2.95 8.49 -19.30
N ASP A 180 -2.33 7.51 -19.95
CA ASP A 180 -0.89 7.24 -19.83
C ASP A 180 -0.06 8.42 -20.34
N PHE A 181 -0.38 8.93 -21.54
CA PHE A 181 0.28 10.12 -22.11
C PHE A 181 0.19 11.33 -21.17
N PHE A 182 -0.99 11.58 -20.61
CA PHE A 182 -1.20 12.70 -19.70
C PHE A 182 -0.64 12.46 -18.28
N GLY A 183 -0.03 11.30 -18.00
CA GLY A 183 0.49 10.96 -16.68
C GLY A 183 -0.63 10.89 -15.63
N LEU A 184 -1.81 10.46 -16.05
CA LEU A 184 -3.00 10.34 -15.22
C LEU A 184 -3.37 8.88 -14.95
N LYS A 185 -2.75 7.90 -15.62
CA LYS A 185 -3.12 6.48 -15.50
C LYS A 185 -3.25 5.99 -14.05
N ASP A 186 -2.32 6.38 -13.18
CA ASP A 186 -2.29 6.02 -11.76
C ASP A 186 -3.45 6.62 -10.93
N ILE A 187 -4.15 7.62 -11.47
CA ILE A 187 -5.34 8.22 -10.87
C ILE A 187 -6.58 7.37 -11.18
N PHE A 188 -6.58 6.69 -12.34
CA PHE A 188 -7.74 5.95 -12.85
C PHE A 188 -7.60 4.43 -12.69
N GLU A 189 -6.38 3.91 -12.55
CA GLU A 189 -6.10 2.50 -12.25
C GLU A 189 -5.67 2.32 -10.79
N PRO A 190 -6.13 1.27 -10.10
CA PRO A 190 -5.68 0.98 -8.75
C PRO A 190 -4.23 0.52 -8.77
N THR A 191 -3.32 1.42 -8.44
CA THR A 191 -1.87 1.15 -8.42
C THR A 191 -1.47 0.22 -7.29
N THR A 192 -2.35 0.01 -6.31
CA THR A 192 -2.06 -0.87 -5.18
C THR A 192 -2.79 -2.20 -5.33
N THR A 193 -2.06 -3.24 -5.69
CA THR A 193 -2.51 -4.62 -5.57
C THR A 193 -1.52 -5.42 -4.73
N PHE A 194 -2.01 -6.42 -4.00
CA PHE A 194 -1.16 -7.41 -3.36
C PHE A 194 -1.81 -8.79 -3.40
N SER A 195 -0.97 -9.82 -3.48
CA SER A 195 -1.36 -11.22 -3.33
C SER A 195 -1.24 -11.65 -1.87
N GLY A 196 -2.12 -12.57 -1.48
CA GLY A 196 -2.20 -13.17 -0.17
C GLY A 196 -2.86 -12.30 0.88
N ILE A 197 -2.66 -12.70 2.13
CA ILE A 197 -3.22 -12.05 3.31
C ILE A 197 -2.15 -11.14 3.91
N ARG A 198 -2.47 -9.85 4.06
CA ARG A 198 -1.57 -8.86 4.63
C ARG A 198 -2.05 -8.42 6.00
N THR A 199 -1.09 -8.03 6.83
CA THR A 199 -1.33 -7.40 8.13
C THR A 199 -0.71 -6.01 8.14
N ASN A 200 -1.23 -5.13 9.00
CA ASN A 200 -0.76 -3.75 9.13
C ASN A 200 -0.76 -2.96 7.82
N VAL A 201 -1.86 -3.04 7.05
CA VAL A 201 -1.99 -2.33 5.77
C VAL A 201 -2.48 -0.90 6.00
N PRO A 202 -1.68 0.14 5.70
CA PRO A 202 -2.15 1.52 5.79
C PRO A 202 -3.25 1.79 4.77
N ILE A 203 -4.35 2.41 5.17
CA ILE A 203 -5.43 2.77 4.23
C ILE A 203 -4.93 3.77 3.19
N SER A 204 -4.03 4.68 3.60
CA SER A 204 -3.37 5.62 2.70
C SER A 204 -2.53 4.94 1.61
N SER A 205 -2.15 3.66 1.79
CA SER A 205 -1.43 2.92 0.75
C SER A 205 -2.36 2.27 -0.27
N LEU A 206 -3.69 2.26 -0.08
CA LEU A 206 -4.65 1.60 -0.96
C LEU A 206 -5.07 2.51 -2.13
N HIS A 207 -4.11 2.93 -2.94
CA HIS A 207 -4.35 3.85 -4.04
C HIS A 207 -5.26 3.22 -5.11
N GLY A 208 -6.29 3.97 -5.51
CA GLY A 208 -7.35 3.57 -6.45
C GLY A 208 -8.38 2.57 -5.91
N TRP A 209 -8.40 2.33 -4.59
CA TRP A 209 -9.48 1.60 -3.92
C TRP A 209 -10.45 2.56 -3.22
N THR A 210 -11.74 2.32 -3.39
CA THR A 210 -12.80 3.14 -2.76
C THR A 210 -13.44 2.37 -1.62
N GLN A 211 -13.35 2.89 -0.40
CA GLN A 211 -14.07 2.32 0.74
C GLN A 211 -15.57 2.61 0.60
N PHE A 212 -16.41 1.57 0.56
CA PHE A 212 -17.87 1.75 0.50
C PHE A 212 -18.59 1.15 1.70
N PHE A 213 -17.93 0.30 2.48
CA PHE A 213 -18.47 -0.29 3.69
C PHE A 213 -17.50 -0.06 4.85
N CYS A 214 -18.00 0.52 5.94
CA CYS A 214 -17.31 0.63 7.22
C CYS A 214 -18.34 0.59 8.34
N LYS A 215 -18.38 -0.50 9.10
CA LYS A 215 -19.34 -0.71 10.19
C LYS A 215 -18.69 -1.40 11.38
N PRO A 216 -19.13 -1.12 12.62
CA PRO A 216 -18.62 -1.83 13.78
C PRO A 216 -18.90 -3.34 13.69
N TYR A 217 -18.12 -4.15 14.39
CA TYR A 217 -18.34 -5.59 14.47
C TYR A 217 -19.73 -5.95 15.02
N SER A 218 -20.37 -5.08 15.81
CA SER A 218 -21.77 -5.19 16.25
C SER A 218 -22.84 -5.04 15.15
N HIS A 219 -22.49 -4.49 13.98
CA HIS A 219 -23.44 -4.32 12.88
C HIS A 219 -23.96 -5.67 12.35
N PRO A 220 -25.28 -5.85 12.16
CA PRO A 220 -25.86 -7.09 11.63
C PRO A 220 -25.58 -7.23 10.12
N THR A 221 -24.39 -7.73 9.78
CA THR A 221 -23.94 -7.86 8.38
C THR A 221 -24.70 -8.94 7.61
N THR A 222 -24.98 -8.66 6.34
CA THR A 222 -25.59 -9.56 5.35
C THR A 222 -24.84 -9.46 4.01
N LEU A 223 -25.15 -10.31 3.04
CA LEU A 223 -24.52 -10.22 1.71
C LEU A 223 -24.91 -8.96 0.93
N ALA A 224 -26.05 -8.33 1.24
CA ALA A 224 -26.44 -7.07 0.62
C ALA A 224 -25.44 -5.93 0.93
N ASP A 225 -24.67 -6.04 2.02
CA ASP A 225 -23.63 -5.07 2.40
C ASP A 225 -22.38 -5.15 1.51
N PHE A 226 -22.24 -6.20 0.68
CA PHE A 226 -21.11 -6.40 -0.24
C PHE A 226 -21.37 -5.80 -1.63
N VAL A 227 -22.49 -5.10 -1.81
CA VAL A 227 -22.87 -4.45 -3.07
C VAL A 227 -22.35 -3.01 -3.06
N PRO A 228 -21.27 -2.69 -3.79
CA PRO A 228 -20.75 -1.33 -3.84
C PRO A 228 -21.70 -0.41 -4.62
N PRO A 229 -21.77 0.89 -4.27
CA PRO A 229 -22.54 1.90 -5.02
C PRO A 229 -21.85 2.28 -6.35
N VAL A 230 -20.62 1.83 -6.56
CA VAL A 230 -19.79 2.09 -7.75
C VAL A 230 -19.40 0.77 -8.39
N GLN A 231 -19.15 0.80 -9.71
CA GLN A 231 -18.79 -0.39 -10.47
C GLN A 231 -17.34 -0.81 -10.14
N GLY A 232 -17.13 -2.12 -9.96
CA GLY A 232 -15.81 -2.71 -9.75
C GLY A 232 -15.85 -4.23 -9.80
N ASN A 233 -14.75 -4.85 -10.19
CA ASN A 233 -14.64 -6.30 -10.34
C ASN A 233 -13.91 -6.99 -9.17
N ALA A 234 -13.34 -6.23 -8.24
CA ALA A 234 -12.65 -6.76 -7.06
C ALA A 234 -13.08 -6.08 -5.76
N LEU A 235 -12.98 -6.83 -4.66
CA LEU A 235 -13.15 -6.32 -3.31
C LEU A 235 -11.88 -6.55 -2.48
N LEU A 236 -11.60 -5.61 -1.60
CA LEU A 236 -10.67 -5.80 -0.48
C LEU A 236 -11.50 -5.89 0.78
N MET A 237 -11.41 -7.02 1.46
CA MET A 237 -12.07 -7.27 2.74
C MET A 237 -11.03 -7.13 3.85
N GLY A 238 -11.32 -6.32 4.86
CA GLY A 238 -10.38 -6.09 5.96
C GLY A 238 -11.04 -5.68 7.26
N ALA A 239 -10.25 -5.63 8.33
CA ALA A 239 -10.72 -5.17 9.63
C ALA A 239 -9.67 -4.32 10.34
N ARG A 240 -10.14 -3.36 11.14
CA ARG A 240 -9.30 -2.42 11.89
C ARG A 240 -9.87 -2.14 13.26
N LYS A 241 -9.04 -1.62 14.18
CA LYS A 241 -9.54 -0.95 15.38
C LYS A 241 -10.32 0.30 14.98
N ALA A 242 -11.41 0.59 15.69
CA ALA A 242 -12.29 1.72 15.37
C ALA A 242 -11.48 3.03 15.28
N GLY A 243 -11.61 3.74 14.15
CA GLY A 243 -10.91 5.00 13.88
C GLY A 243 -9.42 4.87 13.51
N SER A 244 -8.86 3.67 13.38
CA SER A 244 -7.49 3.46 12.90
C SER A 244 -7.37 3.70 11.40
N ASP A 245 -6.25 4.26 10.94
CA ASP A 245 -5.92 4.34 9.51
C ASP A 245 -5.13 3.12 9.00
N VAL A 246 -5.02 2.08 9.83
CA VAL A 246 -4.32 0.83 9.51
C VAL A 246 -5.27 -0.35 9.68
N LEU A 247 -5.36 -1.17 8.62
CA LEU A 247 -6.04 -2.47 8.63
C LEU A 247 -5.16 -3.51 9.34
N ALA A 248 -5.70 -4.16 10.36
CA ALA A 248 -5.00 -5.21 11.09
C ALA A 248 -4.78 -6.45 10.22
N VAL A 249 -5.78 -6.80 9.40
CA VAL A 249 -5.71 -7.88 8.41
C VAL A 249 -6.56 -7.51 7.19
N ALA A 250 -6.08 -7.82 6.00
CA ALA A 250 -6.79 -7.59 4.74
C ALA A 250 -6.39 -8.62 3.66
N ALA A 251 -7.32 -8.89 2.76
CA ALA A 251 -7.09 -9.66 1.54
C ALA A 251 -7.90 -9.07 0.38
N MET A 252 -7.38 -9.21 -0.84
CA MET A 252 -8.02 -8.74 -2.09
C MET A 252 -8.44 -9.95 -2.94
N GLY A 253 -9.58 -9.88 -3.60
CA GLY A 253 -10.04 -10.92 -4.52
C GLY A 253 -11.14 -10.40 -5.45
N HIS A 254 -11.40 -11.10 -6.55
CA HIS A 254 -12.54 -10.75 -7.41
C HIS A 254 -13.86 -10.84 -6.64
N SER A 255 -14.77 -9.92 -6.95
CA SER A 255 -16.06 -9.77 -6.26
C SER A 255 -16.90 -11.06 -6.35
N ASP A 256 -16.87 -11.74 -7.49
CA ASP A 256 -17.56 -13.01 -7.71
C ASP A 256 -16.96 -14.12 -6.83
N VAL A 257 -15.64 -14.17 -6.66
CA VAL A 257 -14.99 -15.11 -5.75
C VAL A 257 -15.41 -14.85 -4.31
N ILE A 258 -15.35 -13.61 -3.84
CA ILE A 258 -15.61 -13.27 -2.43
C ILE A 258 -17.07 -13.53 -2.06
N THR A 259 -18.00 -13.24 -2.97
CA THR A 259 -19.44 -13.25 -2.67
C THR A 259 -20.17 -14.52 -3.12
N SER A 260 -19.63 -15.33 -4.02
CA SER A 260 -20.29 -16.56 -4.50
C SER A 260 -20.58 -17.52 -3.34
N SER A 261 -21.86 -17.87 -3.14
CA SER A 261 -22.23 -18.87 -2.15
C SER A 261 -21.65 -20.24 -2.51
N ARG A 262 -21.11 -20.95 -1.52
CA ARG A 262 -20.42 -22.23 -1.70
C ARG A 262 -21.03 -23.33 -0.84
N GLN A 263 -20.67 -24.57 -1.18
CA GLN A 263 -20.99 -25.72 -0.34
C GLN A 263 -20.36 -25.56 1.04
N TYR A 264 -21.06 -26.04 2.06
CA TYR A 264 -20.66 -25.92 3.46
C TYR A 264 -19.20 -26.37 3.68
N ALA A 265 -18.44 -25.55 4.41
CA ALA A 265 -17.03 -25.78 4.76
C ALA A 265 -16.06 -25.91 3.56
N SER A 266 -16.44 -25.42 2.37
CA SER A 266 -15.53 -25.34 1.22
C SER A 266 -14.95 -23.92 1.04
N THR A 267 -13.72 -23.87 0.54
CA THR A 267 -13.01 -22.63 0.22
C THR A 267 -12.62 -22.62 -1.26
N ARG A 268 -12.47 -21.43 -1.86
CA ARG A 268 -11.83 -21.24 -3.17
C ARG A 268 -10.57 -20.41 -2.96
N GLU A 269 -9.43 -20.95 -3.41
CA GLU A 269 -8.20 -20.17 -3.48
C GLU A 269 -8.33 -19.15 -4.61
N HIS A 270 -7.91 -17.92 -4.33
CA HIS A 270 -7.80 -16.85 -5.32
C HIS A 270 -6.92 -15.73 -4.78
N ASN A 271 -6.02 -15.23 -5.62
CA ASN A 271 -5.07 -14.18 -5.28
C ASN A 271 -4.33 -14.46 -3.95
N GLY A 272 -3.96 -15.72 -3.70
CA GLY A 272 -3.17 -16.14 -2.53
C GLY A 272 -3.93 -16.24 -1.20
N ALA A 273 -5.27 -16.16 -1.22
CA ALA A 273 -6.11 -16.37 -0.03
C ALA A 273 -7.21 -17.41 -0.29
N TYR A 274 -7.60 -18.15 0.75
CA TYR A 274 -8.69 -19.12 0.67
C TYR A 274 -10.00 -18.47 1.13
N TRP A 275 -10.84 -18.13 0.17
CA TRP A 275 -12.12 -17.45 0.38
C TRP A 275 -13.24 -18.43 0.64
N TYR A 276 -14.12 -18.11 1.57
CA TYR A 276 -15.37 -18.83 1.79
C TYR A 276 -16.52 -17.84 1.96
N CYS A 277 -17.66 -18.20 1.39
CA CYS A 277 -18.92 -17.51 1.58
C CYS A 277 -20.02 -18.59 1.66
N PHE A 278 -20.65 -18.67 2.81
CA PHE A 278 -21.82 -19.51 3.04
C PHE A 278 -22.98 -18.56 3.26
N ASP A 279 -23.86 -18.46 2.26
CA ASP A 279 -25.01 -17.57 2.33
C ASP A 279 -25.81 -17.81 3.62
N SER A 280 -26.27 -16.72 4.22
CA SER A 280 -27.00 -16.70 5.50
C SER A 280 -26.22 -17.28 6.69
N LYS A 281 -24.88 -17.45 6.58
CA LYS A 281 -24.03 -18.01 7.63
C LYS A 281 -22.79 -17.15 7.91
N SER A 282 -21.78 -17.20 7.04
CA SER A 282 -20.53 -16.47 7.25
C SER A 282 -19.74 -16.26 5.96
N VAL A 283 -18.91 -15.23 5.96
CA VAL A 283 -17.96 -14.91 4.89
C VAL A 283 -16.61 -14.54 5.47
N GLY A 284 -15.54 -14.87 4.76
CA GLY A 284 -14.19 -14.49 5.17
C GLY A 284 -13.11 -15.16 4.34
N PHE A 285 -11.89 -15.10 4.87
CA PHE A 285 -10.70 -15.68 4.25
C PHE A 285 -9.75 -16.31 5.27
N ALA A 286 -8.94 -17.24 4.81
CA ALA A 286 -7.94 -17.97 5.58
C ALA A 286 -6.66 -18.25 4.76
N PRO A 287 -5.51 -18.56 5.40
CA PRO A 287 -4.27 -18.87 4.68
C PRO A 287 -4.22 -20.31 4.17
N ASN A 288 -5.24 -21.12 4.45
CA ASN A 288 -5.36 -22.51 4.00
C ASN A 288 -6.84 -22.91 3.89
N THR A 289 -7.09 -24.10 3.33
CA THR A 289 -8.43 -24.65 3.11
C THR A 289 -9.18 -25.03 4.40
N THR A 290 -8.50 -25.10 5.54
CA THR A 290 -9.09 -25.63 6.79
C THR A 290 -9.84 -24.55 7.54
N ILE A 291 -11.16 -24.73 7.66
CA ILE A 291 -12.08 -23.86 8.39
C ILE A 291 -12.80 -24.72 9.43
N ILE A 292 -12.81 -24.30 10.70
CA ILE A 292 -13.63 -24.94 11.76
C ILE A 292 -14.83 -24.06 11.94
N PHE A 293 -15.95 -24.55 11.42
CA PHE A 293 -17.18 -23.80 11.39
C PHE A 293 -17.96 -23.96 12.70
N SER A 294 -18.14 -22.86 13.43
CA SER A 294 -19.16 -22.73 14.47
C SER A 294 -19.54 -21.26 14.68
N PRO A 295 -20.76 -20.86 14.33
CA PRO A 295 -21.24 -20.33 13.03
C PRO A 295 -20.32 -19.38 12.21
N ALA A 296 -19.02 -19.29 12.52
CA ALA A 296 -17.97 -18.61 11.75
C ALA A 296 -16.64 -19.38 11.90
N ASP A 297 -15.56 -18.95 11.22
CA ASP A 297 -14.27 -19.64 11.27
C ASP A 297 -13.53 -19.46 12.61
N ALA A 298 -13.46 -20.55 13.38
CA ALA A 298 -12.76 -20.63 14.66
C ALA A 298 -11.46 -21.45 14.60
N HIS A 299 -11.01 -21.90 13.42
CA HIS A 299 -9.84 -22.76 13.30
C HIS A 299 -8.54 -22.03 13.63
N ASP A 300 -7.61 -22.70 14.30
CA ASP A 300 -6.28 -22.15 14.64
C ASP A 300 -6.39 -20.73 15.22
N ARG A 301 -6.88 -20.62 16.47
CA ARG A 301 -7.14 -19.34 17.14
C ARG A 301 -5.88 -18.46 17.31
N SER A 302 -4.69 -19.04 17.13
CA SER A 302 -3.39 -18.35 17.11
C SER A 302 -2.98 -17.79 15.75
N CYS A 303 -3.74 -18.07 14.68
CA CYS A 303 -3.43 -17.60 13.33
C CYS A 303 -3.86 -16.14 13.09
N GLY A 304 -2.87 -15.26 12.89
CA GLY A 304 -3.07 -13.83 12.66
C GLY A 304 -3.62 -13.47 11.28
N LEU A 305 -3.75 -14.46 10.38
CA LEU A 305 -4.06 -14.28 8.96
C LEU A 305 -5.48 -14.73 8.62
N ARG A 306 -6.43 -14.64 9.55
CA ARG A 306 -7.82 -15.09 9.32
C ARG A 306 -8.80 -13.97 9.62
N LEU A 307 -9.85 -13.88 8.82
CA LEU A 307 -10.95 -12.94 9.05
C LEU A 307 -12.26 -13.67 8.81
N SER A 308 -13.24 -13.42 9.67
CA SER A 308 -14.56 -14.06 9.58
C SER A 308 -15.65 -13.15 10.10
N TRP A 309 -16.70 -12.97 9.30
CA TRP A 309 -17.93 -12.27 9.67
C TRP A 309 -19.11 -13.21 9.52
N HIS A 310 -20.09 -13.09 10.40
CA HIS A 310 -21.39 -13.69 10.23
C HIS A 310 -22.20 -12.91 9.18
N LEU A 311 -23.05 -13.66 8.46
CA LEU A 311 -24.04 -13.16 7.52
C LEU A 311 -25.49 -13.37 8.00
N ASN A 312 -25.66 -13.88 9.22
CA ASN A 312 -26.95 -14.19 9.84
C ASN A 312 -27.45 -13.10 10.80
N GLY A 313 -26.87 -11.90 10.75
CA GLY A 313 -27.22 -10.79 11.65
C GLY A 313 -26.37 -10.68 12.92
N ASN A 314 -25.46 -11.62 13.20
CA ASN A 314 -24.59 -11.53 14.40
C ASN A 314 -23.36 -10.63 14.22
N GLY A 315 -23.12 -10.13 13.01
CA GLY A 315 -22.03 -9.20 12.71
C GLY A 315 -20.65 -9.86 12.62
N GLY A 316 -19.60 -9.18 13.07
CA GLY A 316 -18.23 -9.66 12.92
C GLY A 316 -17.87 -10.70 13.99
N TYR A 317 -16.98 -11.65 13.64
CA TYR A 317 -16.55 -12.72 14.53
C TYR A 317 -15.06 -12.68 14.86
N ARG A 318 -14.21 -12.53 13.83
CA ARG A 318 -12.75 -12.71 13.96
C ARG A 318 -11.92 -11.68 13.19
N VAL A 319 -10.79 -11.30 13.79
CA VAL A 319 -9.69 -10.50 13.22
C VAL A 319 -8.36 -11.10 13.66
N GLY A 320 -7.73 -11.90 12.80
CA GLY A 320 -6.51 -12.63 13.14
C GLY A 320 -6.69 -13.48 14.40
N ASN A 321 -5.96 -13.13 15.46
CA ASN A 321 -6.01 -13.80 16.76
C ASN A 321 -7.10 -13.25 17.70
N ALA A 322 -7.72 -12.13 17.34
CA ALA A 322 -8.77 -11.51 18.11
C ALA A 322 -10.15 -12.04 17.70
N PHE A 323 -11.04 -12.18 18.68
CA PHE A 323 -12.44 -12.60 18.51
C PHE A 323 -13.40 -11.51 19.00
N PRO A 324 -13.45 -10.32 18.35
CA PRO A 324 -14.23 -9.18 18.82
C PRO A 324 -15.71 -9.31 18.44
N VAL A 325 -16.35 -10.40 18.87
CA VAL A 325 -17.75 -10.71 18.58
C VAL A 325 -18.64 -9.57 19.06
N SER A 326 -19.47 -9.04 18.15
CA SER A 326 -20.40 -7.94 18.43
C SER A 326 -19.76 -6.69 19.06
N SER A 327 -18.47 -6.44 18.80
CA SER A 327 -17.73 -5.31 19.37
C SER A 327 -17.98 -3.98 18.63
N THR A 328 -17.89 -2.87 19.35
CA THR A 328 -17.80 -1.51 18.79
C THR A 328 -16.37 -1.00 18.66
N GLU A 329 -15.38 -1.72 19.22
CA GLU A 329 -13.96 -1.34 19.15
C GLU A 329 -13.27 -1.74 17.85
N TRP A 330 -13.95 -2.56 17.04
CA TRP A 330 -13.46 -3.07 15.77
C TRP A 330 -14.44 -2.74 14.66
N GLU A 331 -13.90 -2.44 13.49
CA GLU A 331 -14.65 -2.12 12.29
C GLU A 331 -14.36 -3.13 11.19
N LYS A 332 -15.43 -3.52 10.49
CA LYS A 332 -15.43 -4.28 9.25
C LYS A 332 -15.38 -3.28 8.12
N VAL A 333 -14.44 -3.45 7.19
CA VAL A 333 -14.27 -2.56 6.05
C VAL A 333 -14.21 -3.33 4.75
N ILE A 334 -14.85 -2.77 3.71
CA ILE A 334 -14.77 -3.27 2.35
C ILE A 334 -14.45 -2.11 1.42
N PHE A 335 -13.45 -2.32 0.57
CA PHE A 335 -13.13 -1.45 -0.54
C PHE A 335 -13.46 -2.14 -1.87
N VAL A 336 -13.75 -1.34 -2.89
CA VAL A 336 -14.00 -1.80 -4.26
C VAL A 336 -13.02 -1.14 -5.21
N ALA A 337 -12.61 -1.87 -6.23
CA ALA A 337 -11.80 -1.36 -7.32
C ALA A 337 -12.04 -2.16 -8.62
N SER A 338 -11.62 -1.57 -9.75
CA SER A 338 -11.50 -2.28 -11.04
C SER A 338 -10.03 -2.64 -11.26
N VAL A 339 -9.65 -3.88 -11.00
CA VAL A 339 -8.26 -4.38 -11.08
C VAL A 339 -8.19 -5.73 -11.79
N SER A 340 -7.01 -6.05 -12.31
CA SER A 340 -6.64 -7.45 -12.60
C SER A 340 -5.89 -8.01 -11.39
N LEU A 341 -6.43 -9.08 -10.79
CA LEU A 341 -5.74 -9.85 -9.77
C LEU A 341 -5.25 -11.16 -10.39
N GLY A 342 -4.13 -11.69 -9.86
CA GLY A 342 -3.68 -13.03 -10.24
C GLY A 342 -4.73 -14.07 -9.87
N ASP A 343 -4.83 -15.12 -10.69
CA ASP A 343 -5.69 -16.26 -10.41
C ASP A 343 -5.36 -16.90 -9.08
#